data_AF-A0A5N6NPG9-F1
#
_entry.id   AF-A0A5N6NPG9-F1
#
_cell.length_a   1.000
_cell.length_b   1.000
_cell.length_c   1.000
_cell.angle_alpha   90.00
_cell.angle_beta   90.00
_cell.angle_gamma   90.00
#
_symmetry.space_group_name_H-M   'P 1'
#
loop_
_entity.id
_entity.type
_entity.pdbx_description
1 polymer ?
#
loop_
_entity_poly.entity_id
_entity_poly.type
_entity_poly.pdbx_seq_one_letter_code
_entity_poly.pdbx_strand_id
1 'polypeptide(L)'
;MKGEASWVSHCYDHIIPKDNKGIDSFSDIDDEGKNDNLPAISLDLILPDDLLERILAYLPIASIFRVGCVCKRWHEIVNSRRFLWNMSPVSVQKPWYFMFTSSDEPVGYAYDPVLRKWYAIELPYMVKTSRWFIASSCGLVCFMDNDSRTELYVCNLITKCCSRLLEPPGLRFCDYSALSISVDRMSTNYTVTVVKSKQVPDNYFQWDLSIHMYDSVTMTWTIMWTEMLTGWRGGDESVICNGVLYFMIFSTGSFQENRHGLVSYDLSTRSPVRNLLNRGFIPVPCSLTCGRLMNLSGTLVMVGGIGKPDRQDVITGIGIWVLENKKEWREVSRMPHRFFQGFGELDDVFASSGTDDLIYIQSYGAPALLVFDLKKNQWKWSQKCPVTKRFPLQLFSGFCFEPRLEISP
;
A
#
# COMPACT_ATOMS: atom_id res chain seq x y z
N MET A 1 -2.44 16.36 -42.24
CA MET A 1 -1.26 15.78 -42.93
C MET A 1 -0.54 14.87 -41.95
N LYS A 2 -0.23 13.66 -42.41
CA LYS A 2 0.44 12.59 -41.67
C LYS A 2 1.81 13.07 -41.16
N GLY A 3 2.16 12.66 -39.94
CA GLY A 3 3.51 12.74 -39.39
C GLY A 3 3.77 11.47 -38.60
N GLU A 4 4.49 10.55 -39.24
CA GLU A 4 4.95 9.27 -38.69
C GLU A 4 5.95 9.52 -37.55
N ALA A 5 5.75 8.87 -36.40
CA ALA A 5 6.76 8.81 -35.36
C ALA A 5 7.55 7.50 -35.51
N SER A 6 8.79 7.66 -35.95
CA SER A 6 9.81 6.62 -36.12
C SER A 6 10.12 5.91 -34.81
N TRP A 7 10.11 4.58 -34.84
CA TRP A 7 10.60 3.72 -33.76
C TRP A 7 12.13 3.75 -33.71
N VAL A 8 12.70 4.24 -32.62
CA VAL A 8 14.13 4.06 -32.30
C VAL A 8 14.22 3.00 -31.21
N SER A 9 14.76 1.84 -31.59
CA SER A 9 15.13 0.76 -30.68
C SER A 9 16.43 1.16 -29.97
N HIS A 10 16.38 1.36 -28.65
CA HIS A 10 17.58 1.48 -27.84
C HIS A 10 18.00 0.09 -27.36
N CYS A 11 19.03 -0.46 -28.00
CA CYS A 11 19.76 -1.64 -27.53
C CYS A 11 20.56 -1.25 -26.28
N TYR A 12 20.42 -2.04 -25.21
CA TYR A 12 21.33 -1.99 -24.06
C TYR A 12 22.52 -2.90 -24.34
N ASP A 13 23.70 -2.30 -24.50
CA ASP A 13 24.98 -2.99 -24.44
C ASP A 13 25.25 -3.46 -23.00
N HIS A 14 25.26 -4.77 -22.78
CA HIS A 14 25.97 -5.36 -21.64
C HIS A 14 26.96 -6.41 -22.14
N ILE A 15 28.22 -6.03 -21.99
CA ILE A 15 29.44 -6.83 -22.13
C ILE A 15 29.36 -8.01 -21.14
N ILE A 16 29.43 -9.24 -21.64
CA ILE A 16 29.72 -10.46 -20.84
C ILE A 16 30.96 -11.14 -21.45
N PRO A 17 31.89 -11.68 -20.63
CA PRO A 17 33.18 -12.18 -21.09
C PRO A 17 33.05 -13.49 -21.88
N LYS A 18 33.94 -13.63 -22.87
CA LYS A 18 34.20 -14.86 -23.62
C LYS A 18 34.49 -16.01 -22.66
N ASP A 19 33.66 -17.05 -22.70
CA ASP A 19 34.16 -18.40 -22.64
C ASP A 19 33.38 -19.32 -23.59
N ASN A 20 34.18 -20.12 -24.27
CA ASN A 20 33.96 -20.73 -25.55
C ASN A 20 33.46 -22.17 -25.36
N LYS A 21 32.27 -22.54 -25.86
CA LYS A 21 31.96 -23.89 -26.37
C LYS A 21 30.51 -24.02 -26.88
N GLY A 22 30.42 -24.07 -28.21
CA GLY A 22 29.54 -24.95 -29.00
C GLY A 22 28.03 -24.82 -28.82
N ILE A 23 27.38 -24.16 -29.78
CA ILE A 23 26.23 -24.70 -30.53
C ILE A 23 26.30 -24.04 -31.91
N ASP A 24 26.34 -24.88 -32.94
CA ASP A 24 26.60 -24.51 -34.33
C ASP A 24 25.55 -23.53 -34.88
N SER A 25 26.08 -22.46 -35.48
CA SER A 25 25.35 -21.54 -36.35
C SER A 25 25.01 -22.24 -37.66
N PHE A 26 23.72 -22.42 -37.93
CA PHE A 26 23.25 -22.70 -39.28
C PHE A 26 23.29 -21.39 -40.08
N SER A 27 24.35 -21.20 -40.86
CA SER A 27 24.38 -20.28 -41.99
C SER A 27 24.95 -21.00 -43.21
N ASP A 28 24.35 -20.67 -44.35
CA ASP A 28 24.83 -20.89 -45.72
C ASP A 28 24.34 -22.16 -46.43
N ILE A 29 23.11 -22.08 -46.96
CA ILE A 29 22.79 -22.67 -48.26
C ILE A 29 22.10 -21.58 -49.08
N ASP A 30 22.83 -21.06 -50.07
CA ASP A 30 22.31 -20.20 -51.13
C ASP A 30 21.49 -21.02 -52.15
N ASP A 31 20.33 -20.45 -52.45
CA ASP A 31 19.59 -20.36 -53.73
C ASP A 31 19.38 -21.62 -54.59
N GLU A 32 18.13 -22.12 -54.60
CA GLU A 32 17.25 -22.08 -55.77
C GLU A 32 16.00 -22.96 -55.50
N GLY A 33 14.82 -22.33 -55.51
CA GLY A 33 13.56 -23.07 -55.58
C GLY A 33 12.46 -22.48 -54.70
N LYS A 34 11.54 -21.77 -55.35
CA LYS A 34 10.21 -21.39 -54.86
C LYS A 34 9.63 -22.41 -53.87
N ASN A 35 9.47 -21.99 -52.63
CA ASN A 35 8.37 -22.40 -51.77
C ASN A 35 8.05 -21.24 -50.82
N ASP A 36 7.28 -20.29 -51.34
CA ASP A 36 6.42 -19.47 -50.49
C ASP A 36 5.52 -20.42 -49.67
N ASN A 37 5.49 -20.22 -48.35
CA ASN A 37 4.72 -20.96 -47.33
C ASN A 37 5.47 -22.05 -46.55
N LEU A 38 6.51 -21.69 -45.80
CA LEU A 38 6.60 -22.20 -44.42
C LEU A 38 5.62 -21.35 -43.60
N PRO A 39 4.48 -21.90 -43.12
CA PRO A 39 3.61 -21.11 -42.26
C PRO A 39 4.45 -20.74 -41.05
N ALA A 40 4.54 -19.45 -40.73
CA ALA A 40 5.02 -19.03 -39.42
C ALA A 40 4.13 -19.74 -38.41
N ILE A 41 4.62 -20.84 -37.82
CA ILE A 41 3.82 -21.64 -36.92
C ILE A 41 3.65 -20.77 -35.69
N SER A 42 2.47 -20.16 -35.56
CA SER A 42 2.19 -19.31 -34.42
C SER A 42 2.38 -20.15 -33.16
N LEU A 43 3.18 -19.67 -32.22
CA LEU A 43 3.34 -20.29 -30.89
C LEU A 43 1.97 -20.53 -30.22
N ASP A 44 0.97 -19.71 -30.60
CA ASP A 44 -0.45 -19.84 -30.23
C ASP A 44 -1.15 -21.11 -30.74
N LEU A 45 -0.52 -21.92 -31.58
CA LEU A 45 -1.05 -23.20 -32.05
C LEU A 45 -0.27 -24.39 -31.48
N ILE A 46 0.95 -24.17 -30.97
CA ILE A 46 1.87 -25.24 -30.54
C ILE A 46 1.80 -25.47 -29.02
N LEU A 47 1.67 -24.41 -28.22
CA LEU A 47 1.67 -24.52 -26.76
C LEU A 47 0.29 -24.99 -26.26
N PRO A 48 0.21 -26.04 -25.42
CA PRO A 48 -0.99 -26.39 -24.66
C PRO A 48 -1.44 -25.24 -23.74
N ASP A 49 -2.75 -25.17 -23.43
CA ASP A 49 -3.32 -24.12 -22.58
C ASP A 49 -2.65 -24.06 -21.20
N ASP A 50 -2.34 -25.21 -20.58
CA ASP A 50 -1.72 -25.25 -19.25
C ASP A 50 -0.31 -24.60 -19.22
N LEU A 51 0.47 -24.78 -20.30
CA LEU A 51 1.80 -24.15 -20.41
C LEU A 51 1.65 -22.66 -20.70
N LEU A 52 0.71 -22.29 -21.57
CA LEU A 52 0.43 -20.90 -21.89
C LEU A 52 -0.07 -20.13 -20.66
N GLU A 53 -1.00 -20.69 -19.89
CA GLU A 53 -1.44 -20.17 -18.58
C GLU A 53 -0.24 -19.88 -17.67
N ARG A 54 0.65 -20.85 -17.53
CA ARG A 54 1.82 -20.72 -16.65
C ARG A 54 2.79 -19.66 -17.14
N ILE A 55 3.05 -19.58 -18.45
CA ILE A 55 3.91 -18.55 -19.06
C ILE A 55 3.33 -17.15 -18.82
N LEU A 56 2.03 -16.98 -19.12
CA LEU A 56 1.34 -15.71 -18.97
C LEU A 56 1.26 -15.28 -17.49
N ALA A 57 1.22 -16.22 -16.55
CA ALA A 57 1.17 -15.93 -15.12
C ALA A 57 2.47 -15.30 -14.56
N TYR A 58 3.60 -15.42 -15.27
CA TYR A 58 4.86 -14.75 -14.89
C TYR A 58 4.92 -13.28 -15.33
N LEU A 59 3.96 -12.81 -16.12
CA LEU A 59 3.98 -11.45 -16.64
C LEU A 59 3.52 -10.44 -15.57
N PRO A 60 4.06 -9.20 -15.58
CA PRO A 60 3.52 -8.12 -14.76
C PRO A 60 2.03 -7.90 -15.04
N ILE A 61 1.26 -7.44 -14.04
CA ILE A 61 -0.20 -7.28 -14.18
C ILE A 61 -0.59 -6.40 -15.38
N ALA A 62 0.15 -5.31 -15.60
CA ALA A 62 -0.08 -4.44 -16.76
C ALA A 62 0.09 -5.15 -18.11
N SER A 63 0.96 -6.17 -18.18
CA SER A 63 1.17 -6.99 -19.37
C SER A 63 0.08 -8.05 -19.53
N ILE A 64 -0.45 -8.62 -18.43
CA ILE A 64 -1.56 -9.59 -18.48
C ILE A 64 -2.79 -8.96 -19.15
N PHE A 65 -3.13 -7.72 -18.82
CA PHE A 65 -4.23 -7.02 -19.50
C PHE A 65 -4.01 -6.85 -21.00
N ARG A 66 -2.77 -6.60 -21.42
CA ARG A 66 -2.42 -6.44 -22.86
C ARG A 66 -2.45 -7.76 -23.61
N VAL A 67 -2.02 -8.85 -22.97
CA VAL A 67 -2.08 -10.21 -23.49
C VAL A 67 -3.52 -10.60 -23.86
N GLY A 68 -4.49 -10.21 -23.04
CA GLY A 68 -5.91 -10.41 -23.33
C GLY A 68 -6.43 -9.66 -24.57
N CYS A 69 -5.64 -8.76 -25.16
CA CYS A 69 -5.98 -8.06 -26.40
C CYS A 69 -5.33 -8.68 -27.65
N VAL A 70 -4.46 -9.69 -27.51
CA VAL A 70 -3.72 -10.28 -28.63
C VAL A 70 -4.60 -11.20 -29.46
N CYS A 71 -5.28 -12.16 -28.83
CA CYS A 71 -6.20 -13.08 -29.50
C CYS A 71 -7.28 -13.59 -28.55
N LYS A 72 -8.36 -14.19 -29.10
CA LYS A 72 -9.48 -14.73 -28.31
C LYS A 72 -9.03 -15.81 -27.32
N ARG A 73 -8.14 -16.71 -27.74
CA ARG A 73 -7.60 -17.78 -26.88
C ARG A 73 -6.90 -17.22 -25.64
N TRP A 74 -6.03 -16.23 -25.82
CA TRP A 74 -5.31 -15.60 -24.72
C TRP A 74 -6.25 -14.81 -23.81
N HIS A 75 -7.25 -14.14 -24.39
CA HIS A 75 -8.31 -13.46 -23.64
C HIS A 75 -9.09 -14.42 -22.74
N GLU A 76 -9.47 -15.59 -23.25
CA GLU A 76 -10.18 -16.62 -22.48
C GLU A 76 -9.29 -17.17 -21.36
N ILE A 77 -8.01 -17.39 -21.63
CA ILE A 77 -7.03 -17.87 -20.66
C ILE A 77 -6.88 -16.90 -19.49
N VAL A 78 -6.59 -15.62 -19.74
CA VAL A 78 -6.32 -14.64 -18.67
C VAL A 78 -7.56 -14.32 -17.82
N ASN A 79 -8.76 -14.55 -18.35
CA ASN A 79 -10.02 -14.40 -17.61
C ASN A 79 -10.51 -15.70 -16.96
N SER A 80 -9.81 -16.82 -17.16
CA SER A 80 -10.20 -18.10 -16.59
C SER A 80 -9.92 -18.14 -15.09
N ARG A 81 -10.76 -18.88 -14.32
CA ARG A 81 -10.52 -19.10 -12.89
C ARG A 81 -9.23 -19.87 -12.62
N ARG A 82 -8.85 -20.77 -13.54
CA ARG A 82 -7.62 -21.58 -13.43
C ARG A 82 -6.38 -20.69 -13.46
N PHE A 83 -6.34 -19.74 -14.40
CA PHE A 83 -5.28 -18.75 -14.49
C PHE A 83 -5.13 -17.93 -13.20
N LEU A 84 -6.25 -17.42 -12.65
CA LEU A 84 -6.23 -16.64 -11.40
C LEU A 84 -5.71 -17.45 -10.21
N TRP A 85 -6.06 -18.73 -10.08
CA TRP A 85 -5.50 -19.59 -9.03
C TRP A 85 -4.01 -19.86 -9.22
N ASN A 86 -3.55 -20.03 -10.46
CA ASN A 86 -2.14 -20.28 -10.79
C ASN A 86 -1.24 -19.05 -10.57
N MET A 87 -1.81 -17.83 -10.51
CA MET A 87 -1.07 -16.59 -10.22
C MET A 87 -0.59 -16.50 -8.76
N SER A 88 -1.37 -17.03 -7.82
CA SER A 88 -1.18 -16.83 -6.37
C SER A 88 0.24 -17.18 -5.85
N PRO A 89 0.88 -18.31 -6.24
CA PRO A 89 2.22 -18.65 -5.78
C PRO A 89 3.36 -18.08 -6.66
N VAL A 90 3.06 -17.55 -7.85
CA VAL A 90 4.06 -17.33 -8.90
C VAL A 90 4.54 -15.88 -8.98
N SER A 91 3.69 -14.89 -8.69
CA SER A 91 4.07 -13.47 -8.80
C SER A 91 3.96 -12.74 -7.46
N VAL A 92 5.09 -12.52 -6.78
CA VAL A 92 5.19 -11.52 -5.72
C VAL A 92 5.46 -10.18 -6.40
N GLN A 93 4.40 -9.49 -6.83
CA GLN A 93 4.55 -8.16 -7.40
C GLN A 93 4.94 -7.19 -6.30
N LYS A 94 5.94 -6.35 -6.58
CA LYS A 94 6.31 -5.28 -5.67
C LYS A 94 5.13 -4.31 -5.55
N PRO A 95 4.88 -3.78 -4.35
CA PRO A 95 3.70 -2.98 -4.13
C PRO A 95 3.78 -1.67 -4.89
N TRP A 96 2.64 -1.25 -5.42
CA TRP A 96 2.47 -0.02 -6.16
C TRP A 96 2.08 1.12 -5.21
N TYR A 97 2.41 2.35 -5.61
CA TYR A 97 1.98 3.54 -4.89
C TYR A 97 0.94 4.30 -5.70
N PHE A 98 -0.29 4.39 -5.20
CA PHE A 98 -1.33 5.20 -5.82
C PHE A 98 -1.25 6.64 -5.32
N MET A 99 -1.22 7.60 -6.24
CA MET A 99 -1.23 9.03 -5.94
C MET A 99 -2.40 9.70 -6.64
N PHE A 100 -3.12 10.53 -5.90
CA PHE A 100 -4.24 11.32 -6.38
C PHE A 100 -4.27 12.68 -5.70
N THR A 101 -5.05 13.59 -6.25
CA THR A 101 -5.31 14.89 -5.63
C THR A 101 -6.70 14.89 -5.02
N SER A 102 -6.94 15.76 -4.03
CA SER A 102 -8.26 15.99 -3.44
C SER A 102 -9.25 16.73 -4.37
N SER A 103 -9.20 16.45 -5.67
CA SER A 103 -10.09 16.99 -6.69
C SER A 103 -11.31 16.09 -6.86
N ASP A 104 -12.43 16.66 -7.30
CA ASP A 104 -13.69 15.94 -7.59
C ASP A 104 -13.57 14.89 -8.72
N GLU A 105 -12.42 14.85 -9.41
CA GLU A 105 -12.14 13.85 -10.44
C GLU A 105 -11.59 12.55 -9.80
N PRO A 106 -12.17 11.37 -10.08
CA PRO A 106 -11.75 10.06 -9.53
C PRO A 106 -10.44 9.55 -10.15
N VAL A 107 -9.57 10.42 -10.62
CA VAL A 107 -8.41 10.06 -11.43
C VAL A 107 -7.15 10.13 -10.57
N GLY A 108 -6.42 9.02 -10.49
CA GLY A 108 -5.09 8.98 -9.93
C GLY A 108 -4.17 8.08 -10.73
N TYR A 109 -2.93 7.98 -10.26
CA TYR A 109 -1.89 7.23 -10.95
C TYR A 109 -1.22 6.28 -9.98
N ALA A 110 -1.05 5.03 -10.39
CA ALA A 110 -0.29 4.02 -9.65
C ALA A 110 1.13 3.92 -10.19
N TYR A 111 2.12 4.04 -9.31
CA TYR A 111 3.53 3.85 -9.62
C TYR A 111 3.94 2.40 -9.45
N ASP A 112 4.48 1.83 -10.53
CA ASP A 112 5.16 0.54 -10.52
C ASP A 112 6.66 0.75 -10.26
N PRO A 113 7.20 0.26 -9.14
CA PRO A 113 8.62 0.44 -8.80
C PRO A 113 9.56 -0.44 -9.62
N VAL A 114 9.06 -1.50 -10.26
CA VAL A 114 9.85 -2.44 -11.08
C VAL A 114 10.03 -1.87 -12.48
N LEU A 115 8.92 -1.50 -13.13
CA LEU A 115 8.94 -0.90 -14.46
C LEU A 115 9.22 0.61 -14.43
N ARG A 116 9.28 1.20 -13.22
CA ARG A 116 9.43 2.63 -12.97
C ARG A 116 8.45 3.46 -13.79
N LYS A 117 7.20 3.00 -13.87
CA LYS A 117 6.16 3.56 -14.73
C LYS A 117 4.93 3.93 -13.92
N TRP A 118 4.27 5.01 -14.32
CA TRP A 118 2.97 5.40 -13.78
C TRP A 118 1.86 4.90 -14.70
N TYR A 119 0.83 4.30 -14.12
CA TYR A 119 -0.39 3.85 -14.79
C TYR A 119 -1.57 4.68 -14.30
N ALA A 120 -2.39 5.19 -15.22
CA ALA A 120 -3.65 5.82 -14.84
C ALA A 120 -4.63 4.75 -14.34
N ILE A 121 -5.14 4.93 -13.14
CA ILE A 121 -6.18 4.06 -12.55
C ILE A 121 -7.30 4.96 -12.05
N GLU A 122 -8.52 4.62 -12.44
CA GLU A 122 -9.72 5.29 -11.97
C GLU A 122 -10.14 4.69 -10.63
N LEU A 123 -10.38 5.53 -9.64
CA LEU A 123 -10.98 5.10 -8.39
C LEU A 123 -12.45 4.73 -8.63
N PRO A 124 -13.00 3.77 -7.86
CA PRO A 124 -14.42 3.43 -7.92
C PRO A 124 -15.30 4.67 -7.72
N TYR A 125 -16.39 4.78 -8.47
CA TYR A 125 -17.28 5.95 -8.46
C TYR A 125 -17.77 6.34 -7.06
N MET A 126 -17.94 5.35 -6.18
CA MET A 126 -18.40 5.56 -4.80
C MET A 126 -17.40 6.36 -3.95
N VAL A 127 -16.11 6.41 -4.33
CA VAL A 127 -15.02 7.08 -3.59
C VAL A 127 -14.83 8.54 -4.08
N LYS A 128 -15.71 9.05 -4.94
CA LYS A 128 -15.56 10.36 -5.63
C LYS A 128 -15.61 11.59 -4.74
N THR A 129 -16.24 11.48 -3.58
CA THR A 129 -16.50 12.64 -2.71
C THR A 129 -16.01 12.34 -1.31
N SER A 130 -15.22 13.26 -0.75
CA SER A 130 -14.65 13.29 0.61
C SER A 130 -13.21 12.78 0.79
N ARG A 131 -12.59 13.20 1.90
CA ARG A 131 -11.33 12.67 2.41
C ARG A 131 -11.65 11.27 2.95
N TRP A 132 -10.92 10.24 2.52
CA TRP A 132 -11.14 8.87 2.99
C TRP A 132 -9.99 8.43 3.90
N PHE A 133 -10.29 7.68 4.95
CA PHE A 133 -9.31 6.82 5.59
C PHE A 133 -9.07 5.62 4.68
N ILE A 134 -7.80 5.27 4.48
CA ILE A 134 -7.42 4.23 3.54
C ILE A 134 -6.46 3.26 4.23
N ALA A 135 -6.78 1.98 4.15
CA ALA A 135 -5.89 0.90 4.56
C ALA A 135 -5.82 -0.14 3.44
N SER A 136 -4.70 -0.85 3.31
CA SER A 136 -4.56 -1.90 2.30
C SER A 136 -3.87 -3.13 2.86
N SER A 137 -4.20 -4.30 2.32
CA SER A 137 -3.51 -5.55 2.62
C SER A 137 -3.76 -6.55 1.48
N CYS A 138 -2.71 -7.24 1.02
CA CYS A 138 -2.77 -8.30 0.00
C CYS A 138 -3.67 -7.96 -1.21
N GLY A 139 -3.58 -6.71 -1.69
CA GLY A 139 -4.29 -6.23 -2.88
C GLY A 139 -5.74 -5.80 -2.72
N LEU A 140 -6.31 -5.97 -1.51
CA LEU A 140 -7.53 -5.28 -1.13
C LEU A 140 -7.20 -3.92 -0.50
N VAL A 141 -8.02 -2.93 -0.82
CA VAL A 141 -7.97 -1.57 -0.30
C VAL A 141 -9.30 -1.27 0.38
N CYS A 142 -9.25 -0.92 1.66
CA CYS A 142 -10.39 -0.53 2.45
C CYS A 142 -10.48 1.00 2.54
N PHE A 143 -11.65 1.53 2.26
CA PHE A 143 -12.00 2.94 2.35
C PHE A 143 -13.02 3.14 3.45
N MET A 144 -12.84 4.15 4.30
CA MET A 144 -13.81 4.60 5.29
C MET A 144 -14.00 6.11 5.16
N ASP A 145 -15.24 6.56 5.11
CA ASP A 145 -15.55 7.98 4.94
C ASP A 145 -15.10 8.79 6.17
N ASN A 146 -14.55 9.99 5.96
CA ASN A 146 -14.06 10.83 7.07
C ASN A 146 -15.18 11.60 7.78
N ASP A 147 -16.33 11.79 7.15
CA ASP A 147 -17.38 12.66 7.67
C ASP A 147 -18.22 11.94 8.72
N SER A 148 -18.80 10.80 8.35
CA SER A 148 -19.66 9.98 9.21
C SER A 148 -18.95 8.75 9.79
N ARG A 149 -17.89 8.24 9.15
CA ARG A 149 -17.21 6.97 9.51
C ARG A 149 -18.18 5.78 9.56
N THR A 150 -19.22 5.82 8.74
CA THR A 150 -20.26 4.78 8.66
C THR A 150 -20.21 4.02 7.34
N GLU A 151 -19.64 4.62 6.29
CA GLU A 151 -19.53 4.02 4.97
C GLU A 151 -18.13 3.42 4.79
N LEU A 152 -18.09 2.09 4.80
CA LEU A 152 -16.88 1.32 4.57
C LEU A 152 -17.01 0.49 3.30
N TYR A 153 -15.96 0.51 2.49
CA TYR A 153 -15.85 -0.28 1.27
C TYR A 153 -14.54 -1.04 1.27
N VAL A 154 -14.55 -2.26 0.77
CA VAL A 154 -13.34 -3.02 0.46
C VAL A 154 -13.33 -3.26 -1.04
N CYS A 155 -12.23 -2.92 -1.70
CA CYS A 155 -12.13 -2.94 -3.14
C CYS A 155 -10.82 -3.59 -3.59
N ASN A 156 -10.87 -4.24 -4.75
CA ASN A 156 -9.70 -4.52 -5.56
C ASN A 156 -9.65 -3.47 -6.70
N LEU A 157 -8.63 -2.61 -6.67
CA LEU A 157 -8.48 -1.53 -7.65
C LEU A 157 -8.07 -2.00 -9.05
N ILE A 158 -7.51 -3.21 -9.16
CA ILE A 158 -7.09 -3.80 -10.43
C ILE A 158 -8.29 -4.41 -11.16
N THR A 159 -9.13 -5.15 -10.45
CA THR A 159 -10.35 -5.76 -11.02
C THR A 159 -11.56 -4.82 -10.99
N LYS A 160 -11.46 -3.69 -10.27
CA LYS A 160 -12.53 -2.72 -10.00
C LYS A 160 -13.73 -3.31 -9.24
N CYS A 161 -13.57 -4.47 -8.61
CA CYS A 161 -14.60 -5.06 -7.75
C CYS A 161 -14.59 -4.38 -6.38
N CYS A 162 -15.78 -4.09 -5.85
CA CYS A 162 -15.96 -3.46 -4.54
C CYS A 162 -17.13 -4.10 -3.79
N SER A 163 -16.98 -4.25 -2.48
CA SER A 163 -18.02 -4.66 -1.55
C SER A 163 -18.21 -3.59 -0.48
N ARG A 164 -19.47 -3.29 -0.14
CA ARG A 164 -19.82 -2.37 0.96
C ARG A 164 -19.94 -3.18 2.24
N LEU A 165 -19.25 -2.76 3.28
CA LEU A 165 -19.38 -3.37 4.60
C LEU A 165 -20.60 -2.80 5.34
N LEU A 166 -21.12 -3.57 6.28
CA LEU A 166 -22.14 -3.09 7.21
C LEU A 166 -21.58 -1.94 8.07
N GLU A 167 -22.46 -1.09 8.59
CA GLU A 167 -22.06 -0.02 9.51
C GLU A 167 -21.47 -0.64 10.80
N PRO A 168 -20.29 -0.18 11.27
CA PRO A 168 -19.71 -0.68 12.50
C PRO A 168 -20.58 -0.24 13.69
N PRO A 169 -20.83 -1.13 14.66
CA PRO A 169 -21.70 -0.84 15.79
C PRO A 169 -21.16 0.30 16.67
N GLY A 170 -22.02 0.81 17.54
CA GLY A 170 -21.66 1.85 18.50
C GLY A 170 -21.80 3.27 17.96
N LEU A 171 -20.83 4.13 18.26
CA LEU A 171 -20.94 5.56 17.99
C LEU A 171 -20.82 5.86 16.49
N ARG A 172 -21.79 6.64 15.97
CA ARG A 172 -21.74 7.22 14.63
C ARG A 172 -20.69 8.32 14.53
N PHE A 173 -20.68 9.22 15.50
CA PHE A 173 -19.73 10.33 15.54
C PHE A 173 -18.66 10.08 16.60
N CYS A 174 -17.41 10.11 16.18
CA CYS A 174 -16.23 10.08 17.02
C CYS A 174 -15.19 11.07 16.49
N ASP A 175 -14.39 11.63 17.38
CA ASP A 175 -13.46 12.71 17.04
C ASP A 175 -12.26 12.16 16.27
N TYR A 176 -11.77 10.98 16.67
CA TYR A 176 -10.67 10.29 16.01
C TYR A 176 -11.05 8.85 15.64
N SER A 177 -10.51 8.38 14.52
CA SER A 177 -10.62 6.99 14.12
C SER A 177 -9.40 6.52 13.35
N ALA A 178 -9.02 5.27 13.59
CA ALA A 178 -7.97 4.59 12.86
C ALA A 178 -8.54 3.35 12.18
N LEU A 179 -8.17 3.14 10.91
CA LEU A 179 -8.62 2.04 10.06
C LEU A 179 -7.46 1.10 9.76
N SER A 180 -7.68 -0.20 9.85
CA SER A 180 -6.75 -1.19 9.30
C SER A 180 -7.46 -2.40 8.73
N ILE A 181 -6.82 -3.03 7.75
CA ILE A 181 -7.28 -4.27 7.11
C ILE A 181 -6.14 -5.29 7.15
N SER A 182 -6.48 -6.55 7.38
CA SER A 182 -5.59 -7.69 7.27
C SER A 182 -6.26 -8.74 6.41
N VAL A 183 -5.53 -9.28 5.45
CA VAL A 183 -6.03 -10.29 4.52
C VAL A 183 -5.17 -11.53 4.67
N ASP A 184 -5.80 -12.67 4.91
CA ASP A 184 -5.14 -13.96 4.91
C ASP A 184 -4.87 -14.39 3.46
N ARG A 185 -3.60 -14.55 3.10
CA ARG A 185 -3.18 -14.83 1.71
C ARG A 185 -3.68 -16.18 1.20
N MET A 186 -3.93 -17.14 2.10
CA MET A 186 -4.30 -18.51 1.74
C MET A 186 -5.80 -18.66 1.54
N SER A 187 -6.59 -18.16 2.49
CA SER A 187 -8.05 -18.26 2.47
C SER A 187 -8.73 -17.09 1.73
N THR A 188 -8.00 -16.00 1.46
CA THR A 188 -8.53 -14.73 0.94
C THR A 188 -9.54 -14.02 1.86
N ASN A 189 -9.77 -14.57 3.05
CA ASN A 189 -10.58 -13.95 4.08
C ASN A 189 -9.87 -12.72 4.62
N TYR A 190 -10.63 -11.74 5.07
CA TYR A 190 -10.10 -10.51 5.59
C TYR A 190 -10.80 -10.06 6.86
N THR A 191 -10.03 -9.30 7.64
CA THR A 191 -10.48 -8.67 8.86
C THR A 191 -10.26 -7.17 8.73
N VAL A 192 -11.28 -6.38 9.04
CA VAL A 192 -11.18 -4.92 9.11
C VAL A 192 -11.33 -4.49 10.56
N THR A 193 -10.49 -3.60 11.04
CA THR A 193 -10.59 -3.03 12.38
C THR A 193 -10.78 -1.53 12.31
N VAL A 194 -11.68 -1.01 13.15
CA VAL A 194 -11.87 0.43 13.36
C VAL A 194 -11.67 0.72 14.83
N VAL A 195 -10.66 1.52 15.14
CA VAL A 195 -10.46 2.07 16.49
C VAL A 195 -11.16 3.41 16.52
N LYS A 196 -12.14 3.59 17.41
CA LYS A 196 -12.87 4.85 17.59
C LYS A 196 -12.45 5.49 18.91
N SER A 197 -12.17 6.79 18.89
CA SER A 197 -11.91 7.56 20.10
C SER A 197 -12.79 8.79 20.16
N LYS A 198 -13.49 8.97 21.28
CA LYS A 198 -14.42 10.08 21.50
C LYS A 198 -14.13 10.76 22.83
N GLN A 199 -14.14 12.08 22.83
CA GLN A 199 -13.96 12.87 24.04
C GLN A 199 -15.19 12.72 24.96
N VAL A 200 -14.94 12.51 26.26
CA VAL A 200 -16.00 12.55 27.26
C VAL A 200 -16.45 14.02 27.44
N PRO A 201 -17.76 14.33 27.38
CA PRO A 201 -18.27 15.68 27.57
C PRO A 201 -17.74 16.30 28.87
N ASP A 202 -17.36 17.57 28.81
CA ASP A 202 -16.86 18.37 29.95
C ASP A 202 -15.57 17.85 30.62
N ASN A 203 -14.90 16.83 30.06
CA ASN A 203 -13.62 16.33 30.56
C ASN A 203 -12.59 16.09 29.44
N TYR A 204 -11.75 17.10 29.19
CA TYR A 204 -10.68 17.04 28.18
C TYR A 204 -9.61 15.97 28.42
N PHE A 205 -9.51 15.45 29.66
CA PHE A 205 -8.55 14.42 30.03
C PHE A 205 -9.09 13.00 29.84
N GLN A 206 -10.39 12.81 29.61
CA GLN A 206 -11.02 11.50 29.47
C GLN A 206 -11.54 11.25 28.06
N TRP A 207 -11.22 10.07 27.54
CA TRP A 207 -11.54 9.67 26.17
C TRP A 207 -12.05 8.24 26.15
N ASP A 208 -13.26 8.04 25.62
CA ASP A 208 -13.80 6.72 25.35
C ASP A 208 -13.11 6.14 24.11
N LEU A 209 -12.49 4.97 24.27
CA LEU A 209 -11.86 4.21 23.20
C LEU A 209 -12.65 2.92 22.98
N SER A 210 -12.92 2.57 21.73
CA SER A 210 -13.47 1.27 21.37
C SER A 210 -12.80 0.67 20.14
N ILE A 211 -12.65 -0.65 20.12
CA ILE A 211 -12.07 -1.41 19.01
C ILE A 211 -13.17 -2.27 18.41
N HIS A 212 -13.45 -2.05 17.13
CA HIS A 212 -14.46 -2.79 16.36
C HIS A 212 -13.75 -3.65 15.33
N MET A 213 -14.19 -4.88 15.15
CA MET A 213 -13.61 -5.83 14.21
C MET A 213 -14.69 -6.43 13.32
N TYR A 214 -14.48 -6.39 12.01
CA TYR A 214 -15.28 -7.03 11.00
C TYR A 214 -14.59 -8.30 10.54
N ASP A 215 -15.32 -9.40 10.45
CA ASP A 215 -14.87 -10.67 9.89
C ASP A 215 -15.59 -10.92 8.56
N SER A 216 -14.84 -11.10 7.47
CA SER A 216 -15.40 -11.33 6.14
C SER A 216 -16.15 -12.67 6.00
N VAL A 217 -15.83 -13.67 6.83
CA VAL A 217 -16.45 -14.99 6.78
C VAL A 217 -17.84 -14.94 7.40
N THR A 218 -17.95 -14.36 8.59
CA THR A 218 -19.25 -14.21 9.27
C THR A 218 -20.03 -13.01 8.75
N MET A 219 -19.37 -12.09 8.04
CA MET A 219 -19.92 -10.83 7.56
C MET A 219 -20.50 -9.95 8.68
N THR A 220 -19.92 -10.04 9.88
CA THR A 220 -20.42 -9.34 11.07
C THR A 220 -19.35 -8.51 11.74
N TRP A 221 -19.80 -7.45 12.40
CA TRP A 221 -18.99 -6.66 13.30
C TRP A 221 -19.08 -7.17 14.73
N THR A 222 -17.96 -7.17 15.44
CA THR A 222 -17.86 -7.46 16.86
C THR A 222 -17.13 -6.31 17.57
N ILE A 223 -17.66 -5.86 18.70
CA ILE A 223 -16.96 -4.94 19.59
C ILE A 223 -15.96 -5.76 20.40
N MET A 224 -14.68 -5.56 20.15
CA MET A 224 -13.60 -6.32 20.81
C MET A 224 -13.22 -5.71 22.16
N TRP A 225 -13.29 -4.39 22.26
CA TRP A 225 -12.82 -3.67 23.43
C TRP A 225 -13.53 -2.33 23.58
N THR A 226 -13.82 -1.93 24.82
CA THR A 226 -14.26 -0.58 25.18
C THR A 226 -13.65 -0.20 26.51
N GLU A 227 -12.97 0.95 26.58
CA GLU A 227 -12.34 1.45 27.79
C GLU A 227 -12.28 2.98 27.78
N MET A 228 -12.38 3.59 28.96
CA MET A 228 -12.15 5.02 29.13
C MET A 228 -10.67 5.27 29.45
N LEU A 229 -9.98 5.93 28.54
CA LEU A 229 -8.59 6.36 28.72
C LEU A 229 -8.56 7.66 29.51
N THR A 230 -7.60 7.77 30.44
CA THR A 230 -7.34 9.01 31.19
C THR A 230 -5.93 9.49 30.87
N GLY A 231 -5.78 10.75 30.45
CA GLY A 231 -4.51 11.34 30.04
C GLY A 231 -4.03 10.93 28.64
N TRP A 232 -4.79 10.08 27.94
CA TRP A 232 -4.49 9.60 26.59
C TRP A 232 -5.74 9.64 25.71
N ARG A 233 -5.55 9.86 24.41
CA ARG A 233 -6.59 9.75 23.37
C ARG A 233 -6.12 8.84 22.24
N GLY A 234 -7.06 8.24 21.51
CA GLY A 234 -6.76 7.51 20.28
C GLY A 234 -6.35 8.45 19.14
N GLY A 235 -5.52 7.93 18.24
CA GLY A 235 -5.09 8.58 17.02
C GLY A 235 -5.90 8.23 15.78
N ASP A 236 -5.36 8.64 14.63
CA ASP A 236 -5.80 8.30 13.28
C ASP A 236 -5.05 7.11 12.66
N GLU A 237 -4.08 6.54 13.39
CA GLU A 237 -3.13 5.56 12.87
C GLU A 237 -3.23 4.19 13.53
N SER A 238 -3.43 3.16 12.71
CA SER A 238 -3.44 1.76 13.12
C SER A 238 -2.97 0.82 12.01
N VAL A 239 -2.44 -0.34 12.39
CA VAL A 239 -2.08 -1.41 11.49
C VAL A 239 -2.28 -2.77 12.14
N ILE A 240 -2.64 -3.79 11.35
CA ILE A 240 -2.65 -5.18 11.81
C ILE A 240 -1.36 -5.84 11.31
N CYS A 241 -0.60 -6.42 12.25
CA CYS A 241 0.64 -7.12 11.97
C CYS A 241 0.65 -8.46 12.73
N ASN A 242 0.71 -9.58 12.00
CA ASN A 242 0.68 -10.95 12.53
C ASN A 242 -0.44 -11.21 13.55
N GLY A 243 -1.67 -10.79 13.23
CA GLY A 243 -2.84 -10.98 14.10
C GLY A 243 -2.93 -10.04 15.31
N VAL A 244 -1.97 -9.12 15.46
CA VAL A 244 -1.99 -8.10 16.50
C VAL A 244 -2.30 -6.74 15.88
N LEU A 245 -3.30 -6.05 16.43
CA LEU A 245 -3.62 -4.68 16.11
C LEU A 245 -2.68 -3.74 16.89
N TYR A 246 -2.04 -2.83 16.17
CA TYR A 246 -1.23 -1.76 16.73
C TYR A 246 -1.85 -0.43 16.36
N PHE A 247 -2.02 0.49 17.32
CA PHE A 247 -2.53 1.83 17.03
C PHE A 247 -1.88 2.88 17.93
N MET A 248 -1.74 4.10 17.40
CA MET A 248 -1.11 5.19 18.14
C MET A 248 -2.10 5.88 19.08
N ILE A 249 -1.58 6.26 20.24
CA ILE A 249 -2.25 7.09 21.23
C ILE A 249 -1.45 8.36 21.50
N PHE A 250 -2.14 9.42 21.89
CA PHE A 250 -1.59 10.75 22.08
C PHE A 250 -1.89 11.22 23.49
N SER A 251 -0.90 11.81 24.16
CA SER A 251 -1.08 12.37 25.50
C SER A 251 -2.00 13.57 25.42
N THR A 252 -2.95 13.68 26.34
CA THR A 252 -3.87 14.82 26.44
C THR A 252 -3.39 15.86 27.47
N GLY A 253 -2.32 15.55 28.20
CA GLY A 253 -1.70 16.44 29.19
C GLY A 253 -0.48 17.20 28.66
N SER A 254 -0.25 18.39 29.22
CA SER A 254 0.78 19.33 28.76
C SER A 254 2.23 18.99 29.18
N PHE A 255 2.43 18.00 30.04
CA PHE A 255 3.69 17.81 30.80
C PHE A 255 4.31 16.41 30.71
N GLN A 256 3.91 15.56 29.76
CA GLN A 256 4.59 14.28 29.57
C GLN A 256 5.73 14.41 28.54
N GLU A 257 6.91 13.87 28.89
CA GLU A 257 8.08 13.79 27.99
C GLU A 257 7.74 13.02 26.69
N ASN A 258 6.81 12.06 26.77
CA ASN A 258 6.34 11.27 25.63
C ASN A 258 4.94 11.71 25.20
N ARG A 259 4.85 12.51 24.14
CA ARG A 259 3.59 12.97 23.54
C ARG A 259 2.79 11.85 22.84
N HIS A 260 3.44 10.74 22.52
CA HIS A 260 2.87 9.63 21.77
C HIS A 260 3.18 8.30 22.46
N GLY A 261 2.31 7.32 22.25
CA GLY A 261 2.49 5.94 22.65
C GLY A 261 1.92 5.01 21.59
N LEU A 262 2.33 3.75 21.62
CA LEU A 262 1.74 2.71 20.79
C LEU A 262 1.02 1.71 21.69
N VAL A 263 -0.15 1.25 21.27
CA VAL A 263 -0.91 0.20 21.96
C VAL A 263 -0.99 -1.02 21.06
N SER A 264 -0.64 -2.19 21.59
CA SER A 264 -0.84 -3.49 20.95
C SER A 264 -2.04 -4.23 21.53
N TYR A 265 -2.89 -4.80 20.68
CA TYR A 265 -4.02 -5.64 21.04
C TYR A 265 -4.06 -6.91 20.20
N ASP A 266 -4.01 -8.08 20.83
CA ASP A 266 -4.09 -9.36 20.14
C ASP A 266 -5.54 -9.67 19.73
N LEU A 267 -5.80 -9.72 18.42
CA LEU A 267 -7.16 -9.91 17.87
C LEU A 267 -7.72 -11.31 18.12
N SER A 268 -6.87 -12.29 18.47
CA SER A 268 -7.32 -13.63 18.86
C SER A 268 -7.89 -13.66 20.29
N THR A 269 -7.62 -12.62 21.09
CA THR A 269 -8.06 -12.56 22.48
C THR A 269 -9.57 -12.33 22.55
N ARG A 270 -10.30 -13.34 23.04
CA ARG A 270 -11.75 -13.28 23.23
C ARG A 270 -12.19 -12.83 24.62
N SER A 271 -11.25 -12.73 25.58
CA SER A 271 -11.57 -12.32 26.95
C SER A 271 -11.36 -10.81 27.13
N PRO A 272 -12.30 -10.08 27.74
CA PRO A 272 -12.12 -8.66 28.03
C PRO A 272 -11.03 -8.48 29.09
N VAL A 273 -9.84 -8.01 28.69
CA VAL A 273 -8.66 -8.02 29.57
C VAL A 273 -8.63 -6.95 30.66
N ARG A 274 -9.30 -5.80 30.62
CA ARG A 274 -9.16 -4.64 31.55
C ARG A 274 -7.72 -4.10 31.63
N ASN A 275 -7.58 -2.78 31.52
CA ASN A 275 -6.30 -2.07 31.51
C ASN A 275 -5.45 -2.37 30.26
N LEU A 276 -5.96 -2.06 29.07
CA LEU A 276 -5.25 -2.26 27.80
C LEU A 276 -3.86 -1.59 27.82
N LEU A 277 -3.78 -0.38 28.36
CA LEU A 277 -2.54 0.38 28.50
C LEU A 277 -1.49 -0.36 29.34
N ASN A 278 -1.86 -1.01 30.44
CA ASN A 278 -0.87 -1.64 31.32
C ASN A 278 -0.18 -2.86 30.68
N ARG A 279 -0.82 -3.52 29.70
CA ARG A 279 -0.26 -4.72 29.05
C ARG A 279 0.27 -4.45 27.65
N GLY A 280 -0.38 -3.57 26.90
CA GLY A 280 -0.12 -3.34 25.49
C GLY A 280 0.63 -2.05 25.17
N PHE A 281 0.98 -1.23 26.16
CA PHE A 281 1.72 0.00 25.92
C PHE A 281 3.16 -0.26 25.50
N ILE A 282 3.56 0.36 24.41
CA ILE A 282 4.90 0.35 23.84
C ILE A 282 5.31 1.81 23.67
N PRO A 283 6.42 2.26 24.28
CA PRO A 283 6.90 3.62 24.08
C PRO A 283 7.31 3.82 22.62
N VAL A 284 7.03 4.99 22.06
CA VAL A 284 7.53 5.39 20.74
C VAL A 284 9.05 5.64 20.81
N PRO A 285 9.80 5.51 19.70
CA PRO A 285 11.26 5.69 19.72
C PRO A 285 11.69 7.12 20.10
N CYS A 286 10.90 8.12 19.73
CA CYS A 286 11.10 9.52 20.10
C CYS A 286 9.78 10.31 19.91
N SER A 287 9.78 11.61 20.21
CA SER A 287 8.68 12.49 19.77
C SER A 287 8.67 12.55 18.23
N LEU A 288 7.57 12.15 17.61
CA LEU A 288 7.44 12.02 16.16
C LEU A 288 6.33 12.93 15.64
N THR A 289 6.58 13.60 14.53
CA THR A 289 5.55 14.19 13.68
C THR A 289 5.22 13.23 12.55
N CYS A 290 3.98 13.24 12.05
CA CYS A 290 3.56 12.38 10.93
C CYS A 290 3.91 10.89 11.12
N GLY A 291 3.84 10.40 12.35
CA GLY A 291 4.09 8.99 12.66
C GLY A 291 3.06 8.12 11.92
N ARG A 292 3.53 7.19 11.10
CA ARG A 292 2.70 6.21 10.39
C ARG A 292 3.17 4.80 10.72
N LEU A 293 2.21 3.89 10.85
CA LEU A 293 2.48 2.48 11.11
C LEU A 293 2.24 1.66 9.84
N MET A 294 3.06 0.65 9.62
CA MET A 294 2.95 -0.22 8.46
C MET A 294 3.45 -1.63 8.76
N ASN A 295 2.88 -2.61 8.05
CA ASN A 295 3.24 -4.01 8.13
C ASN A 295 4.07 -4.38 6.90
N LEU A 296 5.35 -4.63 7.10
CA LEU A 296 6.28 -5.06 6.05
C LEU A 296 6.55 -6.55 6.22
N SER A 297 5.77 -7.38 5.51
CA SER A 297 5.89 -8.84 5.51
C SER A 297 5.94 -9.46 6.91
N GLY A 298 5.06 -8.99 7.82
CA GLY A 298 4.97 -9.44 9.20
C GLY A 298 5.90 -8.70 10.17
N THR A 299 6.62 -7.68 9.70
CA THR A 299 7.44 -6.80 10.54
C THR A 299 6.72 -5.48 10.77
N LEU A 300 6.52 -5.10 12.02
CA LEU A 300 5.95 -3.79 12.34
C LEU A 300 7.01 -2.71 12.16
N VAL A 301 6.69 -1.74 11.31
CA VAL A 301 7.56 -0.60 11.02
C VAL A 301 6.83 0.71 11.32
N MET A 302 7.58 1.65 11.88
CA MET A 302 7.15 3.03 12.10
C MET A 302 8.00 3.96 11.25
N VAL A 303 7.34 4.89 10.59
CA VAL A 303 7.97 6.00 9.86
C VAL A 303 7.50 7.30 10.48
N GLY A 304 8.40 8.24 10.71
CA GLY A 304 8.02 9.50 11.36
C GLY A 304 9.07 10.59 11.17
N GLY A 305 8.58 11.83 11.20
CA GLY A 305 9.37 13.04 11.21
C GLY A 305 9.98 13.27 12.58
N ILE A 306 11.24 13.69 12.58
CA ILE A 306 12.04 13.90 13.79
C ILE A 306 12.15 15.41 13.99
N GLY A 307 11.51 15.90 15.04
CA GLY A 307 11.51 17.31 15.41
C GLY A 307 12.85 17.78 15.98
N LYS A 308 13.09 19.11 16.00
CA LYS A 308 14.19 19.68 16.80
C LYS A 308 13.88 19.55 18.29
N PRO A 309 14.90 19.38 19.16
CA PRO A 309 14.72 19.41 20.61
C PRO A 309 13.98 20.66 21.09
N ASP A 310 14.31 21.82 20.53
CA ASP A 310 13.74 23.12 20.94
C ASP A 310 12.47 23.51 20.17
N ARG A 311 12.16 22.83 19.06
CA ARG A 311 10.98 23.06 18.20
C ARG A 311 10.53 21.75 17.57
N GLN A 312 9.70 21.00 18.29
CA GLN A 312 9.25 19.68 17.87
C GLN A 312 8.37 19.69 16.62
N ASP A 313 7.77 20.84 16.30
CA ASP A 313 6.89 20.99 15.13
C ASP A 313 7.67 21.02 13.81
N VAL A 314 8.98 21.36 13.84
CA VAL A 314 9.81 21.47 12.64
C VAL A 314 10.54 20.16 12.35
N ILE A 315 10.21 19.53 11.22
CA ILE A 315 10.84 18.28 10.79
C ILE A 315 12.29 18.53 10.35
N THR A 316 13.24 17.88 11.02
CA THR A 316 14.67 17.91 10.65
C THR A 316 15.14 16.71 9.85
N GLY A 317 14.36 15.62 9.89
CA GLY A 317 14.64 14.39 9.20
C GLY A 317 13.50 13.41 9.34
N ILE A 318 13.53 12.36 8.52
CA ILE A 318 12.56 11.28 8.57
C ILE A 318 13.30 10.01 8.98
N GLY A 319 12.82 9.34 10.03
CA GLY A 319 13.36 8.08 10.50
C GLY A 319 12.44 6.90 10.20
N ILE A 320 13.05 5.72 10.17
CA ILE A 320 12.39 4.43 9.96
C ILE A 320 12.85 3.50 11.08
N TRP A 321 11.89 2.99 11.86
CA TRP A 321 12.14 2.09 12.97
C TRP A 321 11.38 0.78 12.80
N VAL A 322 12.03 -0.33 13.16
CA VAL A 322 11.41 -1.65 13.24
C VAL A 322 11.18 -2.00 14.70
N LEU A 323 10.01 -2.55 15.02
CA LEU A 323 9.75 -3.07 16.36
C LEU A 323 10.33 -4.49 16.49
N GLU A 324 11.30 -4.64 17.38
CA GLU A 324 11.93 -5.90 17.77
C GLU A 324 11.41 -6.36 19.13
N ASN A 325 11.39 -7.67 19.34
CA ASN A 325 10.97 -8.29 20.61
C ASN A 325 9.59 -7.81 21.12
N LYS A 326 8.73 -7.34 20.21
CA LYS A 326 7.41 -6.72 20.46
C LYS A 326 7.42 -5.45 21.33
N LYS A 327 8.58 -4.90 21.71
CA LYS A 327 8.65 -3.75 22.63
C LYS A 327 9.78 -2.76 22.36
N GLU A 328 10.82 -3.15 21.63
CA GLU A 328 12.01 -2.33 21.44
C GLU A 328 12.09 -1.82 20.01
N TRP A 329 12.31 -0.52 19.84
CA TRP A 329 12.46 0.07 18.51
C TRP A 329 13.93 0.10 18.11
N ARG A 330 14.24 -0.47 16.94
CA ARG A 330 15.54 -0.33 16.29
C ARG A 330 15.42 0.63 15.11
N GLU A 331 16.21 1.70 15.11
CA GLU A 331 16.35 2.57 13.94
C GLU A 331 17.07 1.81 12.82
N VAL A 332 16.41 1.65 11.68
CA VAL A 332 16.97 0.94 10.53
C VAL A 332 17.59 1.91 9.54
N SER A 333 16.97 3.08 9.36
CA SER A 333 17.43 4.05 8.39
C SER A 333 16.88 5.43 8.73
N ARG A 334 17.69 6.44 8.41
CA ARG A 334 17.33 7.85 8.48
C ARG A 334 17.51 8.46 7.11
N MET A 335 16.54 9.26 6.67
CA MET A 335 16.56 9.90 5.37
C MET A 335 17.80 10.80 5.23
N PRO A 336 18.69 10.53 4.25
CA PRO A 336 19.88 11.35 4.03
C PRO A 336 19.52 12.79 3.60
N HIS A 337 20.28 13.79 4.06
CA HIS A 337 20.04 15.22 3.77
C HIS A 337 19.89 15.57 2.29
N ARG A 338 20.58 14.85 1.39
CA ARG A 338 20.46 15.04 -0.08
C ARG A 338 19.03 14.85 -0.60
N PHE A 339 18.24 13.97 0.04
CA PHE A 339 16.84 13.75 -0.33
C PHE A 339 15.93 14.80 0.27
N PHE A 340 16.27 15.34 1.45
CA PHE A 340 15.54 16.43 2.08
C PHE A 340 15.44 17.65 1.16
N GLN A 341 16.54 18.04 0.50
CA GLN A 341 16.56 19.13 -0.48
C GLN A 341 15.64 18.89 -1.68
N GLY A 342 15.46 17.63 -2.09
CA GLY A 342 14.60 17.26 -3.21
C GLY A 342 13.11 17.37 -2.92
N PHE A 343 12.70 17.42 -1.64
CA PHE A 343 11.34 17.72 -1.24
C PHE A 343 11.04 19.23 -1.22
N GLY A 344 12.05 20.09 -1.33
CA GLY A 344 11.93 21.54 -1.15
C GLY A 344 11.91 21.93 0.32
N GLU A 345 11.13 22.96 0.67
CA GLU A 345 10.73 23.18 2.06
C GLU A 345 9.73 22.07 2.41
N LEU A 346 10.12 21.17 3.31
CA LEU A 346 9.15 20.34 4.00
C LEU A 346 8.33 21.29 4.86
N ASP A 347 7.21 21.77 4.33
CA ASP A 347 6.05 22.04 5.16
C ASP A 347 5.91 20.84 6.10
N ASP A 348 5.64 21.07 7.39
CA ASP A 348 5.80 20.13 8.51
C ASP A 348 5.03 18.78 8.42
N VAL A 349 4.49 18.43 7.26
CA VAL A 349 3.63 17.27 7.03
C VAL A 349 4.04 16.47 5.79
N PHE A 350 4.19 15.16 5.94
CA PHE A 350 4.37 14.20 4.85
C PHE A 350 3.46 12.97 5.06
N ALA A 351 3.21 12.24 3.97
CA ALA A 351 2.53 10.95 3.99
C ALA A 351 3.54 9.82 3.78
N SER A 352 3.34 8.69 4.45
CA SER A 352 4.13 7.48 4.18
C SER A 352 3.27 6.24 4.27
N SER A 353 3.52 5.29 3.38
CA SER A 353 2.81 4.01 3.33
C SER A 353 3.76 2.96 2.74
N GLY A 354 3.61 1.71 3.15
CA GLY A 354 4.52 0.65 2.72
C GLY A 354 3.94 -0.73 2.99
N THR A 355 4.44 -1.70 2.24
CA THR A 355 4.18 -3.13 2.43
C THR A 355 5.33 -3.91 1.77
N ASP A 356 5.38 -5.21 2.00
CA ASP A 356 6.49 -6.06 1.56
C ASP A 356 7.84 -5.49 2.00
N ASP A 357 8.75 -5.16 1.07
CA ASP A 357 10.07 -4.60 1.38
C ASP A 357 10.18 -3.08 1.09
N LEU A 358 9.08 -2.43 0.68
CA LEU A 358 9.13 -1.04 0.18
C LEU A 358 8.34 -0.07 1.06
N ILE A 359 8.96 1.06 1.33
CA ILE A 359 8.36 2.20 2.02
C ILE A 359 8.33 3.37 1.05
N TYR A 360 7.17 3.98 0.91
CA TYR A 360 6.95 5.16 0.11
C TYR A 360 6.75 6.37 1.01
N ILE A 361 7.39 7.48 0.66
CA ILE A 361 7.32 8.75 1.38
C ILE A 361 7.00 9.86 0.38
N GLN A 362 5.94 10.61 0.66
CA GLN A 362 5.40 11.63 -0.21
C GLN A 362 5.24 12.94 0.56
N SER A 363 5.62 14.06 -0.06
CA SER A 363 5.24 15.39 0.44
C SER A 363 3.80 15.73 0.02
N TYR A 364 3.01 16.32 0.92
CA TYR A 364 1.63 16.73 0.59
C TYR A 364 1.59 17.89 -0.43
N GLY A 365 2.63 18.72 -0.48
CA GLY A 365 2.67 19.92 -1.32
C GLY A 365 3.15 19.68 -2.76
N ALA A 366 3.74 18.51 -3.03
CA ALA A 366 4.41 18.21 -4.29
C ALA A 366 4.17 16.76 -4.78
N PRO A 367 4.19 16.50 -6.10
CA PRO A 367 4.08 15.16 -6.68
C PRO A 367 5.36 14.32 -6.52
N ALA A 368 6.21 14.63 -5.53
CA ALA A 368 7.48 13.97 -5.28
C ALA A 368 7.25 12.73 -4.41
N LEU A 369 7.82 11.60 -4.84
CA LEU A 369 7.70 10.31 -4.15
C LEU A 369 9.08 9.69 -3.98
N LEU A 370 9.51 9.56 -2.74
CA LEU A 370 10.73 8.87 -2.34
C LEU A 370 10.40 7.43 -1.98
N VAL A 371 11.25 6.51 -2.40
CA VAL A 371 11.11 5.08 -2.12
C VAL A 371 12.31 4.62 -1.32
N PHE A 372 12.06 3.94 -0.21
CA PHE A 372 13.07 3.23 0.55
C PHE A 372 12.85 1.73 0.42
N ASP A 373 13.89 1.02 -0.02
CA ASP A 373 13.94 -0.43 -0.11
C ASP A 373 14.62 -0.96 1.16
N LEU A 374 13.83 -1.59 2.04
CA LEU A 374 14.29 -2.09 3.34
C LEU A 374 15.32 -3.20 3.17
N LYS A 375 15.12 -4.09 2.20
CA LYS A 375 15.98 -5.24 1.94
C LYS A 375 17.34 -4.82 1.39
N LYS A 376 17.36 -3.81 0.52
CA LYS A 376 18.61 -3.26 -0.04
C LYS A 376 19.21 -2.14 0.80
N ASN A 377 18.48 -1.63 1.80
CA ASN A 377 18.78 -0.42 2.55
C ASN A 377 19.12 0.77 1.64
N GLN A 378 18.25 1.03 0.66
CA GLN A 378 18.51 2.03 -0.39
C GLN A 378 17.34 3.00 -0.57
N TRP A 379 17.69 4.28 -0.65
CA TRP A 379 16.80 5.38 -0.95
C TRP A 379 16.86 5.73 -2.44
N LYS A 380 15.71 5.88 -3.10
CA LYS A 380 15.62 6.24 -4.52
C LYS A 380 14.39 7.09 -4.80
N TRP A 381 14.54 8.10 -5.65
CA TRP A 381 13.40 8.84 -6.18
C TRP A 381 12.63 8.00 -7.20
N SER A 382 11.30 8.12 -7.18
CA SER A 382 10.45 7.60 -8.25
C SER A 382 10.62 8.42 -9.55
N GLN A 383 9.98 7.97 -10.62
CA GLN A 383 9.80 8.83 -11.79
C GLN A 383 8.82 9.95 -11.48
N LYS A 384 8.98 11.11 -12.13
CA LYS A 384 8.07 12.26 -11.95
C LYS A 384 6.62 11.81 -12.14
N CYS A 385 5.80 12.02 -11.11
CA CYS A 385 4.39 11.65 -11.18
C CYS A 385 3.67 12.51 -12.25
N PRO A 386 2.82 11.91 -13.11
CA PRO A 386 2.05 12.64 -14.11
C PRO A 386 0.98 13.56 -13.52
N VAL A 387 0.64 13.39 -12.24
CA VAL A 387 -0.35 14.25 -11.56
C VAL A 387 0.18 15.68 -11.47
N THR A 388 -0.53 16.61 -12.10
CA THR A 388 -0.18 18.02 -12.10
C THR A 388 -0.94 18.78 -11.04
N LYS A 389 -0.23 19.65 -10.31
CA LYS A 389 -0.82 20.62 -9.40
C LYS A 389 -1.60 21.67 -10.20
N ARG A 390 -2.93 21.74 -10.04
CA ARG A 390 -3.81 22.71 -10.70
C ARG A 390 -3.84 24.06 -9.98
N PHE A 391 -3.73 24.06 -8.66
CA PHE A 391 -3.79 25.27 -7.82
C PHE A 391 -2.74 25.25 -6.70
N PRO A 392 -2.27 26.41 -6.20
CA PRO A 392 -1.17 26.49 -5.22
C PRO A 392 -1.40 25.72 -3.91
N LEU A 393 -2.64 25.62 -3.43
CA LEU A 393 -2.99 24.93 -2.17
C LEU A 393 -3.48 23.49 -2.37
N GLN A 394 -3.39 22.95 -3.59
CA GLN A 394 -3.82 21.58 -3.84
C GLN A 394 -2.85 20.60 -3.17
N LEU A 395 -3.41 19.73 -2.33
CA LEU A 395 -2.68 18.68 -1.65
C LEU A 395 -2.75 17.37 -2.44
N PHE A 396 -1.68 16.61 -2.34
CA PHE A 396 -1.60 15.27 -2.89
C PHE A 396 -1.77 14.24 -1.77
N SER A 397 -2.57 13.21 -2.03
CA SER A 397 -2.73 12.06 -1.15
C SER A 397 -2.29 10.80 -1.89
N GLY A 398 -1.93 9.78 -1.12
CA GLY A 398 -1.57 8.50 -1.71
C GLY A 398 -1.52 7.38 -0.69
N PHE A 399 -1.49 6.16 -1.21
CA PHE A 399 -1.41 4.94 -0.42
C PHE A 399 -0.70 3.85 -1.21
N CYS A 400 -0.07 2.94 -0.48
CA CYS A 400 0.56 1.76 -1.03
C CYS A 400 -0.48 0.63 -1.18
N PHE A 401 -0.38 -0.21 -2.21
CA PHE A 401 -1.18 -1.44 -2.35
C PHE A 401 -0.46 -2.48 -3.22
N GLU A 402 -0.78 -3.77 -3.07
CA GLU A 402 -0.25 -4.82 -3.94
C GLU A 402 -1.20 -5.03 -5.14
N PRO A 403 -0.77 -4.85 -6.40
CA PRO A 403 -1.63 -5.18 -7.52
C PRO A 403 -1.83 -6.70 -7.57
N ARG A 404 -3.09 -7.17 -7.50
CA ARG A 404 -3.47 -8.60 -7.52
C ARG A 404 -4.75 -8.81 -8.30
N LEU A 405 -4.84 -9.89 -9.06
CA LEU A 405 -6.01 -10.24 -9.89
C LEU A 405 -6.87 -11.31 -9.23
N GLU A 406 -6.25 -12.15 -8.43
CA GLU A 406 -6.81 -13.36 -7.82
C GLU A 406 -7.69 -13.09 -6.60
N ILE A 407 -7.67 -11.87 -6.06
CA ILE A 407 -8.38 -11.51 -4.84
C ILE A 407 -9.62 -10.65 -5.12
N SER A 408 -10.71 -10.93 -4.41
CA SER A 408 -11.96 -10.18 -4.47
C SER A 408 -12.45 -9.86 -3.05
N PRO A 409 -13.05 -8.68 -2.83
CA PRO A 409 -13.66 -8.31 -1.56
C PRO A 409 -14.98 -9.05 -1.27
#